data_AF-A0A832X6B3-F1
#
_entry.id   AF-A0A832X6B3-F1
#
_cell.length_a   1.000
_cell.length_b   1.000
_cell.length_c   1.000
_cell.angle_alpha   90.00
_cell.angle_beta   90.00
_cell.angle_gamma   90.00
#
_symmetry.space_group_name_H-M   'P 1'
#
loop_
_entity.id
_entity.type
_entity.pdbx_description
1 polymer ?
#
loop_
_entity_poly.entity_id
_entity_poly.type
_entity_poly.pdbx_seq_one_letter_code
_entity_poly.pdbx_strand_id
1 'polypeptide(L)'
;MGQGKFAARKLQRDSKKFRWSDSRYARRALELKLKADPLKGSPQGRGIVLEKVGVEAKQPNSAIRKCVRVQLIKNGRQVTAFAV
;
A
#
# COMPACT_ATOMS: atom_id res chain seq x y z
N MET A 1 -25.49 -11.43 -20.11
CA MET A 1 -26.21 -11.70 -18.85
C MET A 1 -27.34 -12.69 -19.16
N GLY A 2 -27.52 -13.76 -18.39
CA GLY A 2 -28.59 -14.74 -18.67
C GLY A 2 -29.89 -14.34 -17.97
N GLN A 3 -31.01 -14.30 -18.70
CA GLN A 3 -32.33 -13.89 -18.19
C GLN A 3 -33.25 -15.08 -17.83
N GLY A 4 -32.77 -16.32 -17.95
CA GLY A 4 -33.58 -17.50 -17.68
C GLY A 4 -33.89 -17.70 -16.19
N LYS A 5 -35.08 -18.23 -15.88
CA LYS A 5 -35.57 -18.50 -14.51
C LYS A 5 -34.61 -19.35 -13.64
N PHE A 6 -33.77 -20.19 -14.26
CA PHE A 6 -32.78 -21.05 -13.60
C PHE A 6 -31.32 -20.60 -13.78
N ALA A 7 -31.07 -19.35 -14.21
CA ALA A 7 -29.72 -18.83 -14.52
C ALA A 7 -28.94 -18.31 -13.29
N ALA A 8 -29.48 -18.41 -12.07
CA ALA A 8 -28.91 -17.80 -10.86
C ALA A 8 -27.44 -18.19 -10.61
N ARG A 9 -27.08 -19.47 -10.80
CA ARG A 9 -25.70 -19.97 -10.60
C ARG A 9 -24.70 -19.29 -11.54
N LYS A 10 -25.10 -19.05 -12.79
CA LYS A 10 -24.25 -18.37 -13.78
C LYS A 10 -24.06 -16.90 -13.38
N LEU A 11 -25.14 -16.20 -13.05
CA LEU A 11 -25.09 -14.79 -12.63
C LEU A 11 -24.17 -14.58 -11.41
N GLN A 12 -24.22 -15.48 -10.43
CA GLN A 12 -23.32 -15.43 -9.27
C GLN A 12 -21.85 -15.64 -9.64
N ARG A 13 -21.54 -16.60 -10.54
CA ARG A 13 -20.16 -16.83 -11.00
C ARG A 13 -19.64 -15.62 -11.78
N ASP A 14 -20.46 -15.08 -12.67
CA ASP A 14 -20.10 -13.91 -13.47
C ASP A 14 -19.85 -12.70 -12.56
N SER A 15 -20.73 -12.43 -11.59
CA SER A 15 -20.55 -11.38 -10.58
C SER A 15 -19.26 -11.56 -9.78
N LYS A 16 -18.97 -12.79 -9.31
CA LYS A 16 -17.70 -13.09 -8.60
C LYS A 16 -16.48 -12.88 -9.48
N LYS A 17 -16.55 -13.24 -10.77
CA LYS A 17 -15.46 -13.03 -11.73
C LYS A 17 -15.20 -11.54 -11.95
N PHE A 18 -16.24 -10.76 -12.23
CA PHE A 18 -16.13 -9.31 -12.41
C PHE A 18 -15.73 -8.59 -11.13
N ARG A 19 -16.04 -9.13 -9.94
CA ARG A 19 -15.59 -8.54 -8.67
C ARG A 19 -14.06 -8.46 -8.54
N TRP A 20 -13.32 -9.33 -9.23
CA TRP A 20 -11.85 -9.30 -9.23
C TRP A 20 -11.25 -8.17 -10.07
N SER A 21 -12.00 -7.56 -11.00
CA SER A 21 -11.50 -6.38 -11.72
C SER A 21 -11.52 -5.12 -10.86
N ASP A 22 -12.27 -5.11 -9.75
CA ASP A 22 -12.20 -4.03 -8.76
C ASP A 22 -10.88 -4.12 -7.97
N SER A 23 -10.00 -3.15 -8.21
CA SER A 23 -8.70 -3.02 -7.53
C SER A 23 -8.81 -2.95 -6.00
N ARG A 24 -9.88 -2.36 -5.46
CA ARG A 24 -10.09 -2.26 -4.00
C ARG A 24 -10.41 -3.63 -3.43
N TYR A 25 -11.32 -4.36 -4.09
CA TYR A 25 -11.65 -5.73 -3.71
C TYR A 25 -10.42 -6.65 -3.81
N ALA A 26 -9.69 -6.60 -4.93
CA ALA A 26 -8.51 -7.44 -5.15
C ALA A 26 -7.41 -7.16 -4.10
N ARG A 27 -7.11 -5.88 -3.81
CA ARG A 27 -6.10 -5.49 -2.81
C ARG A 27 -6.48 -5.94 -1.40
N ARG A 28 -7.77 -5.90 -1.06
CA ARG A 28 -8.29 -6.38 0.24
C ARG A 28 -8.26 -7.91 0.32
N ALA A 29 -8.80 -8.59 -0.69
CA ALA A 29 -8.93 -10.05 -0.70
C ALA A 29 -7.56 -10.78 -0.68
N LEU A 30 -6.53 -10.16 -1.27
CA LEU A 30 -5.16 -10.69 -1.29
C LEU A 30 -4.27 -10.17 -0.15
N GLU A 31 -4.82 -9.29 0.71
CA GLU A 31 -4.11 -8.65 1.82
C GLU A 31 -2.78 -7.97 1.41
N LEU A 32 -2.72 -7.43 0.19
CA LEU A 32 -1.47 -6.91 -0.39
C LEU A 32 -0.89 -5.78 0.45
N LYS A 33 -1.74 -4.96 1.07
CA LYS A 33 -1.30 -3.86 1.94
C LYS A 33 -0.50 -4.40 3.12
N LEU A 34 -0.99 -5.44 3.80
CA LEU A 34 -0.36 -5.98 4.99
C LEU A 34 1.03 -6.58 4.69
N LYS A 35 1.15 -7.23 3.53
CA LYS A 35 2.41 -7.83 3.06
C LYS A 35 3.45 -6.79 2.64
N ALA A 36 3.01 -5.74 1.93
CA ALA A 36 3.92 -4.73 1.40
C ALA A 36 4.33 -3.68 2.44
N ASP A 37 3.40 -3.29 3.32
CA ASP A 37 3.56 -2.19 4.27
C ASP A 37 4.75 -2.43 5.22
N PRO A 38 5.75 -1.51 5.27
CA PRO A 38 6.84 -1.60 6.23
C PRO A 38 6.35 -1.55 7.69
N LEU A 39 5.16 -0.99 7.97
CA LEU A 39 4.56 -0.99 9.29
C LEU A 39 3.68 -2.21 9.59
N LYS A 40 3.50 -3.15 8.65
CA LYS A 40 2.65 -4.34 8.84
C LYS A 40 1.27 -4.01 9.44
N GLY A 41 0.65 -2.90 9.03
CA GLY A 41 -0.67 -2.48 9.50
C GLY A 41 -0.71 -1.70 10.82
N SER A 42 0.43 -1.48 11.49
CA SER A 42 0.49 -0.61 12.67
C SER A 42 0.39 0.87 12.29
N PRO A 43 -0.27 1.73 13.09
CA PRO A 43 -0.35 3.16 12.81
C PRO A 43 0.99 3.89 12.97
N GLN A 44 1.88 3.39 13.84
CA GLN A 44 3.18 3.96 14.12
C GLN A 44 4.24 2.85 14.29
N GLY A 45 5.52 3.22 14.22
CA GLY A 45 6.65 2.31 14.42
C GLY A 45 7.85 3.03 15.02
N ARG A 46 8.63 2.32 15.83
CA ARG A 46 9.91 2.80 16.35
C ARG A 46 11.04 2.40 15.41
N GLY A 47 12.04 3.27 15.30
CA GLY A 47 13.20 3.04 14.43
C GLY A 47 14.45 3.74 14.92
N ILE A 48 15.58 3.32 14.37
CA ILE A 48 16.91 3.87 14.62
C ILE A 48 17.31 4.72 13.42
N VAL A 49 17.84 5.91 13.68
CA VAL A 49 18.34 6.81 12.64
C VAL A 49 19.68 6.31 12.11
N LEU A 50 19.80 6.20 10.78
CA LEU A 50 21.04 5.81 10.10
C LEU A 50 21.78 7.04 9.56
N GLU A 51 21.14 7.81 8.68
CA GLU A 51 21.77 8.96 8.02
C GLU A 51 20.77 10.09 7.71
N LYS A 52 21.28 11.32 7.61
CA LYS A 52 20.51 12.49 7.16
C LYS A 52 20.52 12.52 5.64
N VAL A 53 19.36 12.68 5.02
CA VAL A 53 19.18 12.67 3.55
C VAL A 53 18.47 13.95 3.12
N GLY A 54 18.97 14.62 2.10
CA GLY A 54 18.24 15.68 1.40
C GLY A 54 17.48 15.09 0.22
N VAL A 55 16.16 15.24 0.19
CA VAL A 55 15.33 14.84 -0.96
C VAL A 55 14.93 16.09 -1.73
N GLU A 56 15.32 16.17 -3.00
CA GLU A 56 14.93 17.28 -3.87
C GLU A 56 13.40 17.33 -4.03
N ALA A 57 12.83 18.53 -3.99
CA ALA A 57 11.42 18.73 -4.26
C ALA A 57 11.08 18.33 -5.71
N LYS A 58 9.87 17.82 -5.92
CA LYS A 58 9.38 17.59 -7.28
C LYS A 58 9.25 18.93 -8.01
N GLN A 59 9.63 18.94 -9.28
CA GLN A 59 9.38 20.05 -10.20
C GLN A 59 7.91 20.49 -10.12
N PRO A 60 7.59 21.80 -10.15
CA PRO A 60 8.42 22.93 -10.59
C PRO A 60 9.23 23.64 -9.48
N ASN A 61 9.22 23.15 -8.24
CA ASN A 61 9.86 23.83 -7.12
C ASN A 61 11.35 23.49 -7.00
N SER A 62 12.16 24.47 -6.58
CA SER A 62 13.56 24.26 -6.21
C SER A 62 13.73 24.36 -4.71
N ALA A 63 13.79 23.21 -4.03
CA ALA A 63 14.00 23.10 -2.59
C ALA A 63 14.52 21.72 -2.20
N ILE A 64 15.27 21.64 -1.10
CA ILE A 64 15.74 20.38 -0.50
C ILE A 64 14.90 20.07 0.75
N ARG A 65 14.15 18.96 0.73
CA ARG A 65 13.40 18.46 1.88
C ARG A 65 14.35 17.70 2.81
N LYS A 66 14.47 18.17 4.05
CA LYS A 66 15.26 17.50 5.09
C LYS A 66 14.58 16.19 5.48
N CYS A 67 15.25 15.08 5.25
CA CYS A 67 14.75 13.74 5.54
C CYS A 67 15.82 12.96 6.32
N VAL A 68 15.40 11.83 6.88
CA VAL A 68 16.25 10.92 7.63
C VAL A 68 15.94 9.49 7.19
N ARG A 69 16.98 8.69 6.95
CA ARG A 69 16.82 7.24 6.79
C ARG A 69 16.75 6.57 8.15
N VAL A 70 15.71 5.78 8.34
CA VAL A 70 15.36 5.13 9.59
C VAL A 70 15.24 3.63 9.35
N GLN A 71 15.87 2.83 10.19
CA GLN A 71 15.67 1.38 10.24
C GLN A 71 14.63 1.04 11.30
N LEU A 72 13.54 0.38 10.90
CA LEU A 72 12.48 -0.04 11.81
C LEU A 72 12.97 -1.19 12.71
N ILE A 73 12.80 -1.06 14.02
CA ILE A 73 13.28 -2.07 14.99
C ILE A 73 12.55 -3.41 14.81
N LYS A 74 11.25 -3.36 14.47
CA LYS A 74 10.40 -4.56 14.40
C LYS A 74 10.68 -5.52 13.25
N ASN A 75 11.26 -5.02 12.15
CA ASN A 75 11.46 -5.83 10.93
C ASN A 75 12.79 -5.54 10.21
N GLY A 76 13.62 -4.63 10.74
CA GLY A 76 14.90 -4.25 10.15
C GLY A 76 14.80 -3.54 8.80
N ARG A 77 13.59 -3.23 8.30
CA ARG A 77 13.40 -2.55 7.01
C ARG A 77 13.80 -1.08 7.13
N GLN A 78 14.49 -0.58 6.12
CA GLN A 78 14.88 0.82 6.04
C GLN A 78 13.81 1.62 5.31
N VAL A 79 13.46 2.77 5.86
CA VAL A 79 12.48 3.72 5.31
C VAL A 79 13.02 5.14 5.43
N THR A 80 12.60 6.03 4.53
CA THR A 80 12.95 7.46 4.61
C THR A 80 11.78 8.22 5.20
N ALA A 81 12.03 8.97 6.28
CA ALA A 81 11.05 9.82 6.93
C ALA A 81 11.41 11.30 6.72
N PHE A 82 10.40 12.15 6.54
CA PHE A 82 10.58 13.60 6.47
C PHE A 82 10.81 14.15 7.88
N ALA A 83 11.86 14.96 8.06
CA ALA A 83 12.15 15.66 9.30
C ALA A 83 11.69 17.11 9.13
N VAL A 84 10.63 17.48 9.86
CA VAL A 84 10.10 18.85 9.90
C VAL A 84 11.15 19.80 10.46
#